data_AF-A0A7H8M9V8-F1
#
_entry.id   AF-A0A7H8M9V8-F1
#
_cell.length_a   1.000
_cell.length_b   1.000
_cell.length_c   1.000
_cell.angle_alpha   90.00
_cell.angle_beta   90.00
_cell.angle_gamma   90.00
#
_symmetry.space_group_name_H-M   'P 1'
#
loop_
_entity.id
_entity.type
_entity.pdbx_description
1 polymer ?
#
loop_
_entity_poly.entity_id
_entity_poly.type
_entity_poly.pdbx_seq_one_letter_code
_entity_poly.pdbx_strand_id
1 'polypeptide(L)'
;MAYRPAFPVAALAEHDPFRLAVLASWYERESPVRISEVTLATFLRRRLRAGGADHRPPMLGAIDGAEVLLCGSDRFERHRRSFLDELATALEEVPELHLLLVVRDDALGEALEPAGGLVQAPPAAYALEPLRPKAAREVVEAPLHRAGRPASGAEALVRELRTVRTGNGVQTTARVQPVLLQLAFGRLWERLSGESEISAARLRIEVDNALKDFCAHSLSTIAADHSLLATALCSWFRSVFGGPQGRAGVPAVRAYEDVPKAVVHALQDAHLIRARIGDGGLFYEILHPRLIEPVRQLGAGPVPIRRPGSSARLHQARRALADGDPELARRHAEAVVRGYGDDDLRGLAATTTFLGDIAYECGDAETAVARYRDAAAIFEAVPDNAAVGWLLTGIGRILLADDPGQAVRQLRAAAGRLPHELSIQTALGRALCQAGRTRAARAVFEDVLGRDGANREALIAKRALSGIA
;
A
#
# COMPACT_ATOMS: atom_id res chain seq x y z
N MET A 1 0.99 -3.91 -4.77
CA MET A 1 2.39 -3.45 -4.63
C MET A 1 2.65 -2.48 -3.47
N ALA A 2 1.62 -1.84 -2.89
CA ALA A 2 1.81 -0.93 -1.75
C ALA A 2 2.22 -1.62 -0.44
N TYR A 3 1.95 -2.92 -0.29
CA TYR A 3 2.52 -3.71 0.80
C TYR A 3 3.98 -4.05 0.47
N ARG A 4 4.89 -3.56 1.31
CA ARG A 4 6.33 -3.87 1.24
C ARG A 4 6.85 -4.22 2.63
N PRO A 5 7.57 -5.34 2.79
CA PRO A 5 8.24 -5.65 4.04
C PRO A 5 9.30 -4.58 4.33
N ALA A 6 9.62 -4.36 5.60
CA ALA A 6 10.74 -3.51 6.00
C ALA A 6 12.06 -4.25 5.71
N PHE A 7 12.46 -4.28 4.44
CA PHE A 7 13.58 -5.07 3.94
C PHE A 7 14.24 -4.37 2.75
N PRO A 8 15.58 -4.31 2.67
CA PRO A 8 16.26 -3.67 1.55
C PRO A 8 16.03 -4.46 0.26
N VAL A 9 15.26 -3.90 -0.68
CA VAL A 9 14.88 -4.58 -1.93
C VAL A 9 16.10 -4.96 -2.76
N ALA A 10 17.15 -4.15 -2.74
CA ALA A 10 18.43 -4.45 -3.40
C ALA A 10 19.12 -5.73 -2.88
N ALA A 11 18.75 -6.21 -1.68
CA ALA A 11 19.26 -7.44 -1.10
C ALA A 11 18.46 -8.68 -1.53
N LEU A 12 17.39 -8.53 -2.31
CA LEU A 12 16.70 -9.63 -2.98
C LEU A 12 17.38 -9.95 -4.32
N ALA A 13 17.34 -11.22 -4.72
CA ALA A 13 17.72 -11.60 -6.07
C ALA A 13 16.65 -11.09 -7.06
N GLU A 14 16.82 -11.37 -8.36
CA GLU A 14 15.75 -11.11 -9.33
C GLU A 14 14.46 -11.78 -8.85
N HIS A 15 13.41 -11.00 -8.62
CA HIS A 15 12.17 -11.44 -7.99
C HIS A 15 10.96 -10.81 -8.65
N ASP A 16 9.81 -11.46 -8.51
CA ASP A 16 8.53 -10.87 -8.89
C ASP A 16 7.99 -9.98 -7.76
N PRO A 17 7.74 -8.68 -8.02
CA PRO A 17 7.28 -7.75 -6.99
C PRO A 17 5.83 -7.99 -6.54
N PHE A 18 4.98 -8.60 -7.38
CA PHE A 18 3.62 -8.99 -6.98
C PHE A 18 3.67 -10.18 -6.04
N ARG A 19 4.47 -11.19 -6.36
CA ARG A 19 4.69 -12.33 -5.45
C ARG A 19 5.19 -11.88 -4.09
N LEU A 20 6.22 -11.03 -4.09
CA LEU A 20 6.78 -10.50 -2.86
C LEU A 20 5.71 -9.77 -2.04
N ALA A 21 4.93 -8.88 -2.66
CA ALA A 21 3.88 -8.13 -1.98
C ALA A 21 2.78 -9.04 -1.40
N VAL A 22 2.29 -10.01 -2.17
CA VAL A 22 1.22 -10.93 -1.76
C VAL A 22 1.69 -11.85 -0.63
N LEU A 23 2.82 -12.54 -0.81
CA LEU A 23 3.32 -13.48 0.19
C LEU A 23 3.78 -12.78 1.46
N ALA A 24 4.40 -11.60 1.36
CA ALA A 24 4.78 -10.84 2.54
C ALA A 24 3.53 -10.34 3.30
N SER A 25 2.45 -10.00 2.60
CA SER A 25 1.18 -9.61 3.23
C SER A 25 0.46 -10.79 3.88
N TRP A 26 0.49 -11.97 3.28
CA TRP A 26 -0.14 -13.16 3.86
C TRP A 26 0.67 -13.74 5.03
N TYR A 27 1.99 -13.55 5.02
CA TYR A 27 2.90 -14.15 5.97
C TYR A 27 3.99 -13.18 6.44
N GLU A 28 3.60 -12.23 7.30
CA GLU A 28 4.47 -11.13 7.77
C GLU A 28 5.76 -11.59 8.48
N ARG A 29 5.77 -12.81 9.02
CA ARG A 29 6.92 -13.38 9.75
C ARG A 29 7.90 -14.13 8.86
N GLU A 30 7.56 -14.36 7.59
CA GLU A 30 8.42 -15.10 6.67
C GLU A 30 9.52 -14.20 6.12
N SER A 31 10.69 -14.80 5.87
CA SER A 31 11.82 -14.07 5.30
C SER A 31 11.50 -13.63 3.86
N PRO A 32 11.62 -12.32 3.53
CA PRO A 32 11.44 -11.79 2.18
C PRO A 32 12.28 -12.53 1.12
N VAL A 33 13.48 -12.99 1.49
CA VAL A 33 14.35 -13.77 0.61
C VAL A 33 13.70 -15.10 0.26
N ARG A 34 13.21 -15.84 1.27
CA ARG A 34 12.59 -17.15 1.05
C ARG A 34 11.37 -17.07 0.15
N ILE A 35 10.47 -16.11 0.41
CA ILE A 35 9.26 -15.93 -0.40
C ILE A 35 9.57 -15.39 -1.81
N SER A 36 10.72 -14.73 -2.01
CA SER A 36 11.15 -14.27 -3.32
C SER A 36 11.71 -15.39 -4.20
N GLU A 37 12.23 -16.47 -3.61
CA GLU A 37 12.95 -17.54 -4.32
C GLU A 37 12.08 -18.74 -4.71
N VAL A 38 10.86 -18.85 -4.17
CA VAL A 38 9.96 -19.98 -4.45
C VAL A 38 8.68 -19.51 -5.12
N THR A 39 8.06 -20.39 -5.91
CA THR A 39 6.74 -20.11 -6.47
C THR A 39 5.65 -20.19 -5.40
N LEU A 40 4.54 -19.49 -5.61
CA LEU A 40 3.36 -19.46 -4.76
C LEU A 40 2.84 -20.87 -4.46
N ALA A 41 2.65 -21.68 -5.50
CA ALA A 41 2.17 -23.06 -5.36
C ALA A 41 3.14 -23.92 -4.51
N THR A 42 4.46 -23.78 -4.74
CA THR A 42 5.48 -24.50 -3.96
C THR A 42 5.46 -24.06 -2.50
N PHE A 43 5.36 -22.75 -2.25
CA PHE A 43 5.31 -22.17 -0.92
C PHE A 43 4.10 -22.70 -0.12
N LEU A 44 2.90 -22.61 -0.71
CA LEU A 44 1.66 -23.06 -0.09
C LEU A 44 1.66 -24.57 0.19
N ARG A 45 2.12 -25.39 -0.77
CA ARG A 45 2.22 -26.86 -0.58
C ARG A 45 3.17 -27.24 0.56
N ARG A 46 4.32 -26.57 0.67
CA ARG A 46 5.27 -26.81 1.79
C ARG A 46 4.60 -26.53 3.13
N ARG A 47 3.78 -25.48 3.20
CA ARG A 47 3.08 -25.10 4.44
C ARG A 47 1.95 -26.06 4.79
N LEU A 48 1.17 -26.51 3.81
CA LEU A 48 0.13 -27.53 4.02
C LEU A 48 0.72 -28.85 4.53
N ARG A 49 1.87 -29.28 4.01
CA ARG A 49 2.58 -30.48 4.48
C ARG A 49 3.08 -30.38 5.91
N ALA A 50 3.51 -29.19 6.34
CA ALA A 50 3.95 -28.95 7.71
C ALA A 50 2.80 -29.01 8.74
N GLY A 51 1.54 -28.87 8.29
CA GLY A 51 0.35 -28.84 9.14
C GLY A 51 -0.11 -30.18 9.71
N GLY A 52 0.46 -31.31 9.28
CA GLY A 52 0.32 -32.63 9.93
C GLY A 52 -1.08 -33.26 10.04
N ALA A 53 -2.13 -32.63 9.50
CA ALA A 53 -3.51 -33.08 9.69
C ALA A 53 -4.05 -33.87 8.49
N ASP A 54 -4.79 -34.95 8.78
CA ASP A 54 -5.57 -35.78 7.84
C ASP A 54 -6.72 -34.98 7.16
N HIS A 55 -7.02 -33.79 7.69
CA HIS A 55 -7.97 -32.83 7.14
C HIS A 55 -7.25 -31.51 6.89
N ARG A 56 -7.21 -31.09 5.62
CA ARG A 56 -6.64 -29.80 5.23
C ARG A 56 -7.75 -28.77 5.17
N PRO A 57 -7.80 -27.79 6.10
CA PRO A 57 -8.83 -26.78 6.08
C PRO A 57 -8.69 -25.89 4.83
N PRO A 58 -9.79 -25.32 4.31
CA PRO A 58 -9.71 -24.33 3.25
C PRO A 58 -8.88 -23.12 3.70
N MET A 59 -8.06 -22.62 2.80
CA MET A 59 -7.20 -21.46 2.97
C MET A 59 -7.77 -20.28 2.20
N LEU A 60 -8.02 -19.16 2.90
CA LEU A 60 -8.44 -17.92 2.26
C LEU A 60 -7.23 -17.03 1.97
N GLY A 61 -6.95 -16.77 0.69
CA GLY A 61 -5.97 -15.79 0.24
C GLY A 61 -6.66 -14.49 -0.18
N ALA A 62 -6.62 -13.47 0.67
CA ALA A 62 -7.22 -12.17 0.38
C ALA A 62 -6.20 -11.22 -0.26
N ILE A 63 -6.58 -10.57 -1.37
CA ILE A 63 -5.77 -9.55 -2.04
C ILE A 63 -6.62 -8.27 -2.12
N ASP A 64 -6.19 -7.26 -1.37
CA ASP A 64 -6.78 -5.91 -1.42
C ASP A 64 -6.08 -5.06 -2.51
N GLY A 65 -6.86 -4.22 -3.20
CA GLY A 65 -6.40 -3.43 -4.34
C GLY A 65 -5.97 -4.31 -5.54
N ALA A 66 -6.73 -5.38 -5.81
CA ALA A 66 -6.40 -6.35 -6.84
C ALA A 66 -6.41 -5.75 -8.26
N GLU A 67 -7.01 -4.57 -8.48
CA GLU A 67 -6.89 -3.83 -9.73
C GLU A 67 -5.43 -3.56 -10.14
N VAL A 68 -4.51 -3.40 -9.19
CA VAL A 68 -3.09 -3.17 -9.50
C VAL A 68 -2.46 -4.40 -10.18
N LEU A 69 -3.00 -5.57 -9.93
CA LEU A 69 -2.59 -6.84 -10.54
C LEU A 69 -3.44 -7.17 -11.78
N LEU A 70 -4.74 -6.88 -11.75
CA LEU A 70 -5.68 -7.31 -12.77
C LEU A 70 -5.68 -6.34 -13.97
N CYS A 71 -5.64 -5.03 -13.72
CA CYS A 71 -5.62 -4.01 -14.77
C CYS A 71 -4.22 -3.85 -15.38
N GLY A 72 -4.16 -3.42 -16.64
CA GLY A 72 -2.92 -3.24 -17.38
C GLY A 72 -1.99 -2.19 -16.76
N SER A 73 -0.68 -2.43 -16.77
CA SER A 73 0.32 -1.46 -16.32
C SER A 73 1.58 -1.52 -17.17
N ASP A 74 1.93 -0.44 -17.86
CA ASP A 74 3.10 -0.38 -18.75
C ASP A 74 4.41 -0.76 -18.04
N ARG A 75 4.56 -0.35 -16.77
CA ARG A 75 5.80 -0.54 -15.99
C ARG A 75 6.01 -1.99 -15.54
N PHE A 76 4.92 -2.70 -15.22
CA PHE A 76 4.98 -4.02 -14.58
C PHE A 76 4.32 -5.14 -15.37
N GLU A 77 3.92 -4.91 -16.63
CA GLU A 77 3.13 -5.85 -17.43
C GLU A 77 3.73 -7.27 -17.49
N ARG A 78 5.05 -7.39 -17.62
CA ARG A 78 5.73 -8.69 -17.66
C ARG A 78 5.58 -9.46 -16.34
N HIS A 79 5.84 -8.78 -15.21
CA HIS A 79 5.69 -9.36 -13.87
C HIS A 79 4.23 -9.68 -13.59
N ARG A 80 3.33 -8.78 -13.98
CA ARG A 80 1.87 -8.94 -13.82
C ARG A 80 1.38 -10.23 -14.49
N ARG A 81 1.71 -10.44 -15.77
CA ARG A 81 1.34 -11.67 -16.50
C ARG A 81 1.96 -12.91 -15.86
N SER A 82 3.26 -12.87 -15.58
CA SER A 82 3.96 -13.98 -14.94
C SER A 82 3.34 -14.37 -13.60
N PHE A 83 2.92 -13.39 -12.81
CA PHE A 83 2.30 -13.63 -11.51
C PHE A 83 0.84 -14.10 -11.62
N LEU A 84 0.07 -13.64 -12.62
CA LEU A 84 -1.27 -14.18 -12.89
C LEU A 84 -1.21 -15.66 -13.28
N ASP A 85 -0.26 -16.04 -14.14
CA ASP A 85 -0.02 -17.45 -14.50
C ASP A 85 0.38 -18.28 -13.27
N GLU A 86 1.24 -17.72 -12.41
CA GLU A 86 1.65 -18.34 -11.15
C GLU A 86 0.47 -18.51 -10.18
N LEU A 87 -0.45 -17.53 -10.13
CA LEU A 87 -1.64 -17.56 -9.30
C LEU A 87 -2.66 -18.59 -9.80
N ALA A 88 -2.88 -18.67 -11.12
CA ALA A 88 -3.70 -19.71 -11.73
C ALA A 88 -3.12 -21.10 -11.45
N THR A 89 -1.81 -21.28 -11.63
CA THR A 89 -1.12 -22.55 -11.30
C THR A 89 -1.28 -22.91 -9.82
N ALA A 90 -1.21 -21.93 -8.92
CA ALA A 90 -1.40 -22.18 -7.48
C ALA A 90 -2.82 -22.64 -7.14
N LEU A 91 -3.85 -22.10 -7.81
CA LEU A 91 -5.25 -22.51 -7.65
C LEU A 91 -5.48 -23.95 -8.16
N GLU A 92 -4.80 -24.34 -9.24
CA GLU A 92 -4.87 -25.70 -9.78
C GLU A 92 -4.12 -26.72 -8.90
N GLU A 93 -2.91 -26.38 -8.44
CA GLU A 93 -2.07 -27.29 -7.65
C GLU A 93 -2.45 -27.36 -6.16
N VAL A 94 -3.20 -26.38 -5.65
CA VAL A 94 -3.61 -26.27 -4.24
C VAL A 94 -5.14 -26.08 -4.17
N PRO A 95 -5.92 -27.18 -4.23
CA PRO A 95 -7.38 -27.11 -4.21
C PRO A 95 -7.97 -26.50 -2.93
N GLU A 96 -7.19 -26.45 -1.85
CA GLU A 96 -7.59 -25.82 -0.60
C GLU A 96 -7.53 -24.28 -0.66
N LEU A 97 -6.89 -23.69 -1.67
CA LEU A 97 -6.76 -22.23 -1.82
C LEU A 97 -8.04 -21.62 -2.42
N HIS A 98 -8.66 -20.70 -1.69
CA HIS A 98 -9.75 -19.85 -2.14
C HIS A 98 -9.30 -18.39 -2.13
N LEU A 99 -9.47 -17.68 -3.25
CA LEU A 99 -9.09 -16.28 -3.33
C LEU A 99 -10.27 -15.34 -3.09
N LEU A 100 -10.00 -14.27 -2.35
CA LEU A 100 -10.86 -13.10 -2.25
C LEU A 100 -10.11 -11.91 -2.86
N LEU A 101 -10.57 -11.44 -4.01
CA LEU A 101 -10.01 -10.28 -4.71
C LEU A 101 -10.90 -9.06 -4.43
N VAL A 102 -10.34 -8.03 -3.81
CA VAL A 102 -11.04 -6.76 -3.59
C VAL A 102 -10.59 -5.80 -4.67
N VAL A 103 -11.57 -5.30 -5.44
CA VAL A 103 -11.35 -4.43 -6.60
C VAL A 103 -12.25 -3.22 -6.45
N ARG A 104 -11.76 -2.05 -6.85
CA ARG A 104 -12.59 -0.83 -6.88
C ARG A 104 -13.66 -0.91 -7.98
N ASP A 105 -14.82 -0.30 -7.73
CA ASP A 105 -15.94 -0.27 -8.69
C ASP A 105 -15.53 0.28 -10.07
N ASP A 106 -14.65 1.28 -10.10
CA ASP A 106 -14.13 1.89 -11.33
C ASP A 106 -13.09 1.05 -12.07
N ALA A 107 -12.57 -0.01 -11.45
CA ALA A 107 -11.65 -0.95 -12.08
C ALA A 107 -12.29 -2.31 -12.38
N LEU A 108 -13.51 -2.57 -11.86
CA LEU A 108 -14.17 -3.87 -11.97
C LEU A 108 -14.33 -4.34 -13.42
N GLY A 109 -14.74 -3.44 -14.32
CA GLY A 109 -14.96 -3.80 -15.74
C GLY A 109 -13.70 -4.34 -16.44
N GLU A 110 -12.54 -3.76 -16.16
CA GLU A 110 -11.25 -4.22 -16.71
C GLU A 110 -10.73 -5.45 -15.97
N ALA A 111 -10.99 -5.55 -14.66
CA ALA A 111 -10.48 -6.62 -13.81
C ALA A 111 -11.20 -7.98 -14.01
N LEU A 112 -12.44 -7.98 -14.54
CA LEU A 112 -13.25 -9.20 -14.67
C LEU A 112 -12.65 -10.22 -15.64
N GLU A 113 -12.17 -9.79 -16.81
CA GLU A 113 -11.58 -10.70 -17.82
C GLU A 113 -10.33 -11.42 -17.28
N PRO A 114 -9.31 -10.70 -16.74
CA PRO A 114 -8.16 -11.34 -16.09
C PRO A 114 -8.54 -12.23 -14.90
N ALA A 115 -9.52 -11.81 -14.09
CA ALA A 115 -9.99 -12.62 -12.96
C ALA A 115 -10.70 -13.91 -13.41
N GLY A 116 -11.45 -13.85 -14.50
CA GLY A 116 -12.05 -15.02 -15.15
C GLY A 116 -11.02 -15.98 -15.75
N GLY A 117 -9.84 -15.48 -16.14
CA GLY A 117 -8.73 -16.31 -16.61
C GLY A 117 -8.04 -17.12 -15.50
N LEU A 118 -8.23 -16.78 -14.23
CA LEU A 118 -7.60 -17.48 -13.10
C LEU A 118 -8.26 -18.81 -12.75
N VAL A 119 -9.54 -18.99 -13.12
CA VAL A 119 -10.37 -20.14 -12.74
C VAL A 119 -11.30 -20.53 -13.89
N GLN A 120 -11.64 -21.81 -14.00
CA GLN A 120 -12.55 -22.27 -15.07
C GLN A 120 -14.02 -21.83 -14.91
N ALA A 121 -14.40 -21.30 -13.75
CA ALA A 121 -15.75 -20.83 -13.45
C ALA A 121 -15.76 -19.31 -13.25
N PRO A 122 -16.85 -18.59 -13.61
CA PRO A 122 -16.91 -17.16 -13.40
C PRO A 122 -16.80 -16.82 -11.91
N PRO A 123 -15.98 -15.83 -11.52
CA PRO A 123 -15.81 -15.46 -10.13
C PRO A 123 -17.14 -14.94 -9.55
N ALA A 124 -17.45 -15.35 -8.32
CA ALA A 124 -18.59 -14.80 -7.59
C ALA A 124 -18.28 -13.35 -7.20
N ALA A 125 -19.00 -12.39 -7.80
CA ALA A 125 -18.85 -10.98 -7.49
C ALA A 125 -19.83 -10.55 -6.38
N TYR A 126 -19.33 -9.83 -5.38
CA TYR A 126 -20.14 -9.24 -4.31
C TYR A 126 -19.85 -7.75 -4.18
N ALA A 127 -20.85 -6.91 -4.45
CA ALA A 127 -20.71 -5.46 -4.37
C ALA A 127 -20.83 -4.98 -2.91
N LEU A 128 -19.82 -4.26 -2.42
CA LEU A 128 -19.86 -3.59 -1.12
C LEU A 128 -20.61 -2.26 -1.22
N GLU A 129 -21.94 -2.36 -1.18
CA GLU A 129 -22.81 -1.17 -1.27
C GLU A 129 -22.76 -0.29 0.00
N PRO A 130 -23.02 1.02 -0.13
CA PRO A 130 -23.21 1.89 1.02
C PRO A 130 -24.36 1.40 1.94
N LEU A 131 -24.28 1.75 3.22
CA LEU A 131 -25.16 1.19 4.25
C LEU A 131 -26.63 1.60 4.03
N ARG A 132 -27.53 0.63 4.15
CA ARG A 132 -28.95 0.91 4.32
C ARG A 132 -29.18 1.62 5.66
N PRO A 133 -30.23 2.45 5.81
CA PRO A 133 -30.45 3.22 7.03
C PRO A 133 -30.50 2.38 8.31
N LYS A 134 -31.11 1.18 8.25
CA LYS A 134 -31.15 0.24 9.37
C LYS A 134 -29.75 -0.25 9.78
N ALA A 135 -28.94 -0.68 8.81
CA ALA A 135 -27.57 -1.11 9.06
C ALA A 135 -26.68 0.04 9.58
N ALA A 136 -26.84 1.25 9.03
CA ALA A 136 -26.13 2.43 9.52
C ALA A 136 -26.48 2.75 10.98
N ARG A 137 -27.75 2.57 11.37
CA ARG A 137 -28.21 2.72 12.74
C ARG A 137 -27.56 1.66 13.65
N GLU A 138 -27.60 0.38 13.26
CA GLU A 138 -26.98 -0.72 14.01
C GLU A 138 -25.48 -0.47 14.26
N VAL A 139 -24.76 0.06 13.26
CA VAL A 139 -23.33 0.42 13.37
C VAL A 139 -23.07 1.51 14.41
N VAL A 140 -23.99 2.48 14.57
CA VAL A 140 -23.89 3.55 15.58
C VAL A 140 -24.30 3.04 16.96
N GLU A 141 -25.34 2.22 17.04
CA GLU A 141 -25.89 1.69 18.29
C GLU A 141 -24.93 0.70 18.96
N ALA A 142 -24.28 -0.18 18.19
CA ALA A 142 -23.48 -1.26 18.76
C ALA A 142 -22.32 -0.79 19.65
N PRO A 143 -21.49 0.21 19.28
CA PRO A 143 -20.46 0.75 20.15
C PRO A 143 -21.02 1.44 21.41
N LEU A 144 -22.15 2.15 21.29
CA LEU A 144 -22.80 2.82 22.42
C LEU A 144 -23.35 1.81 23.44
N HIS A 145 -24.00 0.75 22.95
CA HIS A 145 -24.49 -0.34 23.80
C HIS A 145 -23.34 -1.08 24.50
N ARG A 146 -22.23 -1.37 23.80
CA ARG A 146 -21.04 -1.97 24.45
C ARG A 146 -20.43 -1.06 25.52
N ALA A 147 -20.56 0.25 25.38
CA ALA A 147 -20.15 1.22 26.38
C ALA A 147 -21.18 1.41 27.52
N GLY A 148 -22.32 0.70 27.49
CA GLY A 148 -23.40 0.83 28.47
C GLY A 148 -24.20 2.13 28.34
N ARG A 149 -24.21 2.76 27.16
CA ARG A 149 -24.79 4.09 26.94
C ARG A 149 -26.05 4.04 26.07
N PRO A 150 -27.01 4.96 26.26
CA PRO A 150 -28.22 5.03 25.44
C PRO A 150 -27.88 5.46 24.01
N ALA A 151 -28.58 4.89 23.03
CA ALA A 151 -28.35 5.17 21.61
C ALA A 151 -29.45 6.05 20.96
N SER A 152 -30.10 6.89 21.76
CA SER A 152 -31.26 7.73 21.37
C SER A 152 -30.99 8.66 20.18
N GLY A 153 -29.73 9.06 19.93
CA GLY A 153 -29.35 9.92 18.81
C GLY A 153 -29.04 9.21 17.48
N ALA A 154 -29.00 7.87 17.44
CA ALA A 154 -28.52 7.12 16.28
C ALA A 154 -29.39 7.33 15.03
N GLU A 155 -30.72 7.24 15.18
CA GLU A 155 -31.66 7.43 14.07
C GLU A 155 -31.65 8.86 13.53
N ALA A 156 -31.55 9.85 14.42
CA ALA A 156 -31.45 11.26 14.03
C ALA A 156 -30.16 11.53 13.24
N LEU A 157 -29.03 10.96 13.65
CA LEU A 157 -27.74 11.07 12.94
C LEU A 157 -27.81 10.46 11.54
N VAL A 158 -28.33 9.23 11.43
CA VAL A 158 -28.52 8.54 10.14
C VAL A 158 -29.42 9.36 9.21
N ARG A 159 -30.51 9.93 9.73
CA ARG A 159 -31.41 10.78 8.96
C ARG A 159 -30.72 12.06 8.48
N GLU A 160 -29.94 12.72 9.34
CA GLU A 160 -29.23 13.96 8.99
C GLU A 160 -28.15 13.71 7.92
N LEU A 161 -27.40 12.61 8.00
CA LEU A 161 -26.38 12.24 7.00
C LEU A 161 -26.98 11.97 5.61
N ARG A 162 -28.24 11.53 5.56
CA ARG A 162 -28.99 11.32 4.31
C ARG A 162 -29.63 12.59 3.79
N THR A 163 -29.78 13.62 4.61
CA THR A 163 -30.53 14.83 4.27
C THR A 163 -29.67 15.78 3.43
N VAL A 164 -30.05 15.98 2.18
CA VAL A 164 -29.36 16.84 1.21
C VAL A 164 -30.22 18.06 0.97
N ARG A 165 -29.73 19.22 1.39
CA ARG A 165 -30.43 20.51 1.22
C ARG A 165 -29.86 21.21 0.00
N THR A 166 -30.74 21.60 -0.92
CA THR A 166 -30.37 22.30 -2.16
C THR A 166 -31.25 23.52 -2.34
N GLY A 167 -30.88 24.42 -3.25
CA GLY A 167 -31.74 25.56 -3.62
C GLY A 167 -33.13 25.13 -4.12
N ASN A 168 -33.27 23.87 -4.57
CA ASN A 168 -34.52 23.30 -5.09
C ASN A 168 -35.31 22.52 -4.02
N GLY A 169 -34.90 22.58 -2.74
CA GLY A 169 -35.57 21.91 -1.62
C GLY A 169 -34.71 20.88 -0.90
N VAL A 170 -35.36 20.13 0.00
CA VAL A 170 -34.74 19.08 0.83
C VAL A 170 -35.01 17.73 0.21
N GLN A 171 -33.94 16.96 -0.04
CA GLN A 171 -34.00 15.59 -0.53
C GLN A 171 -33.36 14.65 0.47
N THR A 172 -33.69 13.37 0.41
CA THR A 172 -33.09 12.34 1.26
C THR A 172 -32.52 11.22 0.40
N THR A 173 -31.26 10.87 0.64
CA THR A 173 -30.62 9.75 -0.08
C THR A 173 -31.11 8.41 0.47
N ALA A 174 -31.08 7.36 -0.36
CA ALA A 174 -31.52 6.03 0.06
C ALA A 174 -30.52 5.33 0.98
N ARG A 175 -29.22 5.63 0.84
CA ARG A 175 -28.11 4.97 1.53
C ARG A 175 -27.20 5.97 2.23
N VAL A 176 -26.41 5.48 3.18
CA VAL A 176 -25.42 6.24 3.96
C VAL A 176 -24.02 5.75 3.60
N GLN A 177 -23.14 6.67 3.24
CA GLN A 177 -21.74 6.34 3.02
C GLN A 177 -21.04 6.05 4.36
N PRO A 178 -20.36 4.90 4.52
CA PRO A 178 -19.67 4.53 5.77
C PRO A 178 -18.71 5.60 6.28
N VAL A 179 -17.95 6.24 5.38
CA VAL A 179 -16.99 7.30 5.76
C VAL A 179 -17.68 8.51 6.39
N LEU A 180 -18.85 8.92 5.89
CA LEU A 180 -19.60 10.05 6.48
C LEU A 180 -20.11 9.70 7.87
N LEU A 181 -20.53 8.44 8.06
CA LEU A 181 -20.95 7.93 9.35
C LEU A 181 -19.79 7.93 10.34
N GLN A 182 -18.62 7.42 9.92
CA GLN A 182 -17.41 7.39 10.73
C GLN A 182 -16.96 8.80 11.14
N LEU A 183 -16.96 9.75 10.21
CA LEU A 183 -16.56 11.14 10.47
C LEU A 183 -17.50 11.83 11.46
N ALA A 184 -18.81 11.75 11.20
CA ALA A 184 -19.79 12.40 12.05
C ALA A 184 -19.85 11.75 13.44
N PHE A 185 -19.85 10.42 13.49
CA PHE A 185 -19.89 9.69 14.76
C PHE A 185 -18.62 9.89 15.59
N GLY A 186 -17.44 9.87 14.97
CA GLY A 186 -16.17 10.11 15.68
C GLY A 186 -16.11 11.48 16.35
N ARG A 187 -16.67 12.53 15.72
CA ARG A 187 -16.76 13.87 16.31
C ARG A 187 -17.84 13.99 17.37
N LEU A 188 -18.95 13.28 17.18
CA LEU A 188 -20.11 13.34 18.05
C LEU A 188 -20.06 12.34 19.20
N TRP A 189 -19.07 11.44 19.24
CA TRP A 189 -18.96 10.33 20.20
C TRP A 189 -19.17 10.79 21.63
N GLU A 190 -18.31 11.67 22.17
CA GLU A 190 -18.39 12.17 23.55
C GLU A 190 -19.73 12.85 23.89
N ARG A 191 -20.38 13.47 22.90
CA ARG A 191 -21.64 14.22 23.10
C ARG A 191 -22.88 13.33 23.00
N LEU A 192 -22.90 12.41 22.05
CA LEU A 192 -23.93 11.36 21.92
C LEU A 192 -23.94 10.42 23.12
N SER A 193 -22.85 10.41 23.87
CA SER A 193 -22.63 9.47 24.95
C SER A 193 -22.78 10.12 26.34
N GLY A 194 -23.12 11.41 26.44
CA GLY A 194 -23.30 12.14 27.70
C GLY A 194 -24.61 12.94 27.87
N GLU A 195 -25.34 13.27 26.81
CA GLU A 195 -26.54 14.13 26.89
C GLU A 195 -27.86 13.39 26.61
N SER A 196 -28.93 13.78 27.33
CA SER A 196 -30.32 13.52 26.96
C SER A 196 -30.67 14.29 25.67
N GLU A 197 -31.16 13.58 24.65
CA GLU A 197 -31.65 14.07 23.34
C GLU A 197 -30.96 15.32 22.74
N ILE A 198 -30.00 15.11 21.84
CA ILE A 198 -29.45 16.19 21.01
C ILE A 198 -30.56 16.71 20.06
N SER A 199 -30.85 18.01 20.13
CA SER A 199 -31.83 18.64 19.22
C SER A 199 -31.42 18.50 17.75
N ALA A 200 -32.40 18.34 16.85
CA ALA A 200 -32.13 18.18 15.42
C ALA A 200 -31.34 19.36 14.81
N ALA A 201 -31.59 20.59 15.30
CA ALA A 201 -30.86 21.78 14.87
C ALA A 201 -29.39 21.74 15.29
N ARG A 202 -29.11 21.31 16.53
CA ARG A 202 -27.73 21.20 17.01
C ARG A 202 -26.97 20.08 16.30
N LEU A 203 -27.61 18.93 16.12
CA LEU A 203 -27.05 17.79 15.40
C LEU A 203 -26.62 18.19 13.97
N ARG A 204 -27.47 18.93 13.26
CA ARG A 204 -27.15 19.47 11.93
C ARG A 204 -25.87 20.29 11.95
N ILE A 205 -25.76 21.28 12.84
CA ILE A 205 -24.59 22.16 12.93
C ILE A 205 -23.31 21.36 13.18
N GLU A 206 -23.36 20.39 14.09
CA GLU A 206 -22.20 19.56 14.39
C GLU A 206 -21.80 18.65 13.22
N VAL A 207 -22.76 18.05 12.52
CA VAL A 207 -22.50 17.27 11.30
C VAL A 207 -21.92 18.16 10.19
N ASP A 208 -22.47 19.35 9.97
CA ASP A 208 -21.95 20.31 8.99
C ASP A 208 -20.50 20.70 9.31
N ASN A 209 -20.21 21.02 10.57
CA ASN A 209 -18.86 21.32 11.03
C ASN A 209 -17.92 20.11 10.88
N ALA A 210 -18.38 18.89 11.19
CA ALA A 210 -17.62 17.65 11.00
C ALA A 210 -17.17 17.47 9.55
N LEU A 211 -18.12 17.60 8.62
CA LEU A 211 -17.86 17.41 7.20
C LEU A 211 -17.03 18.55 6.62
N LYS A 212 -17.25 19.79 7.07
CA LYS A 212 -16.48 20.96 6.64
C LYS A 212 -15.02 20.85 7.08
N ASP A 213 -14.79 20.54 8.36
CA ASP A 213 -13.43 20.41 8.89
C ASP A 213 -12.70 19.23 8.24
N PHE A 214 -13.40 18.12 7.97
CA PHE A 214 -12.86 17.02 7.20
C PHE A 214 -12.42 17.46 5.79
N CYS A 215 -13.30 18.11 5.02
CA CYS A 215 -12.96 18.57 3.67
C CYS A 215 -11.78 19.55 3.69
N ALA A 216 -11.83 20.54 4.58
CA ALA A 216 -10.80 21.57 4.70
C ALA A 216 -9.44 20.97 5.10
N HIS A 217 -9.46 20.01 6.03
CA HIS A 217 -8.27 19.33 6.51
C HIS A 217 -7.67 18.41 5.43
N SER A 218 -8.49 17.58 4.79
CA SER A 218 -8.04 16.68 3.71
C SER A 218 -7.44 17.46 2.55
N LEU A 219 -8.10 18.53 2.09
CA LEU A 219 -7.59 19.39 1.01
C LEU A 219 -6.29 20.10 1.41
N SER A 220 -6.17 20.61 2.63
CA SER A 220 -4.93 21.27 3.09
C SER A 220 -3.76 20.28 3.19
N THR A 221 -4.02 19.05 3.63
CA THR A 221 -3.00 17.99 3.69
C THR A 221 -2.54 17.61 2.29
N ILE A 222 -3.46 17.34 1.36
CA ILE A 222 -3.14 17.02 -0.04
C ILE A 222 -2.37 18.17 -0.70
N ALA A 223 -2.79 19.42 -0.48
CA ALA A 223 -2.08 20.57 -1.02
C ALA A 223 -0.63 20.64 -0.49
N ALA A 224 -0.42 20.44 0.81
CA ALA A 224 0.91 20.42 1.40
C ALA A 224 1.79 19.29 0.82
N ASP A 225 1.24 18.09 0.66
CA ASP A 225 1.96 16.92 0.16
C ASP A 225 2.40 17.09 -1.31
N HIS A 226 1.56 17.73 -2.12
CA HIS A 226 1.83 18.03 -3.54
C HIS A 226 2.46 19.40 -3.80
N SER A 227 2.89 20.12 -2.76
CA SER A 227 3.48 21.48 -2.88
C SER A 227 2.57 22.51 -3.57
N LEU A 228 1.26 22.39 -3.37
CA LEU A 228 0.25 23.32 -3.85
C LEU A 228 -0.19 24.28 -2.74
N LEU A 229 -0.70 25.45 -3.14
CA LEU A 229 -1.37 26.36 -2.21
C LEU A 229 -2.72 25.76 -1.81
N ALA A 230 -2.94 25.57 -0.50
CA ALA A 230 -4.21 25.04 0.03
C ALA A 230 -5.42 25.88 -0.41
N THR A 231 -5.26 27.21 -0.48
CA THR A 231 -6.31 28.12 -0.98
C THR A 231 -6.65 27.89 -2.45
N ALA A 232 -5.64 27.61 -3.28
CA ALA A 232 -5.83 27.31 -4.69
C ALA A 232 -6.56 25.97 -4.87
N LEU A 233 -6.12 24.91 -4.19
CA LEU A 233 -6.75 23.59 -4.26
C LEU A 233 -8.19 23.62 -3.72
N CYS A 234 -8.45 24.32 -2.61
CA CYS A 234 -9.80 24.50 -2.07
C CYS A 234 -10.71 25.28 -3.04
N SER A 235 -10.20 26.35 -3.66
CA SER A 235 -10.96 27.14 -4.63
C SER A 235 -11.32 26.32 -5.86
N TRP A 236 -10.35 25.60 -6.39
CA TRP A 236 -10.53 24.68 -7.50
C TRP A 236 -11.54 23.57 -7.15
N PHE A 237 -11.36 22.88 -6.03
CA PHE A 237 -12.24 21.79 -5.61
C PHE A 237 -13.69 22.27 -5.44
N ARG A 238 -13.88 23.46 -4.86
CA ARG A 238 -15.20 24.08 -4.72
C ARG A 238 -15.81 24.46 -6.08
N SER A 239 -15.01 24.95 -7.02
CA SER A 239 -15.46 25.29 -8.38
C SER A 239 -15.93 24.04 -9.15
N VAL A 240 -15.12 22.98 -9.11
CA VAL A 240 -15.35 21.75 -9.88
C VAL A 240 -16.42 20.87 -9.24
N PHE A 241 -16.32 20.61 -7.93
CA PHE A 241 -17.17 19.65 -7.22
C PHE A 241 -18.27 20.26 -6.34
N GLY A 242 -18.20 21.57 -6.05
CA GLY A 242 -19.20 22.25 -5.21
C GLY A 242 -20.51 22.60 -5.93
N GLY A 243 -20.59 22.38 -7.24
CA GLY A 243 -21.76 22.66 -8.07
C GLY A 243 -22.53 21.40 -8.55
N PRO A 244 -23.59 21.58 -9.36
CA PRO A 244 -24.33 20.46 -9.97
C PRO A 244 -23.46 19.54 -10.83
N GLN A 245 -22.43 20.09 -11.50
CA GLN A 245 -21.48 19.33 -12.32
C GLN A 245 -20.72 18.29 -11.49
N GLY A 246 -20.30 18.66 -10.26
CA GLY A 246 -19.68 17.74 -9.32
C GLY A 246 -20.55 16.54 -8.92
N ARG A 247 -21.88 16.66 -9.04
CA ARG A 247 -22.81 15.54 -8.82
C ARG A 247 -23.03 14.69 -10.07
N ALA A 248 -23.09 15.34 -11.24
CA ALA A 248 -23.32 14.68 -12.51
C ALA A 248 -22.09 13.86 -12.96
N GLY A 249 -20.90 14.30 -12.57
CA GLY A 249 -19.63 13.71 -12.95
C GLY A 249 -18.81 14.69 -13.78
N VAL A 250 -17.54 14.82 -13.43
CA VAL A 250 -16.53 15.64 -14.11
C VAL A 250 -15.64 14.69 -14.91
N PRO A 251 -15.50 14.86 -16.24
CA PRO A 251 -14.61 14.02 -17.03
C PRO A 251 -13.18 14.05 -16.48
N ALA A 252 -12.50 12.89 -16.43
CA ALA A 252 -11.14 12.77 -15.90
C ALA A 252 -10.15 13.70 -16.63
N VAL A 253 -10.28 13.82 -17.96
CA VAL A 253 -9.46 14.72 -18.78
C VAL A 253 -9.51 16.15 -18.27
N ARG A 254 -10.71 16.67 -17.98
CA ARG A 254 -10.90 18.02 -17.43
C ARG A 254 -10.31 18.16 -16.02
N ALA A 255 -10.44 17.13 -15.18
CA ALA A 255 -9.85 17.17 -13.85
C ALA A 255 -8.31 17.23 -13.90
N TYR A 256 -7.69 16.58 -14.89
CA TYR A 256 -6.24 16.53 -15.05
C TYR A 256 -5.65 17.78 -15.73
N GLU A 257 -6.47 18.60 -16.39
CA GLU A 257 -6.02 19.90 -16.95
C GLU A 257 -5.67 20.90 -15.84
N ASP A 258 -6.44 20.91 -14.75
CA ASP A 258 -6.30 21.90 -13.69
C ASP A 258 -5.30 21.49 -12.59
N VAL A 259 -5.22 20.19 -12.30
CA VAL A 259 -4.37 19.64 -11.24
C VAL A 259 -3.70 18.33 -11.68
N PRO A 260 -2.50 18.00 -11.17
CA PRO A 260 -1.84 16.73 -11.48
C PRO A 260 -2.73 15.52 -11.17
N LYS A 261 -2.62 14.46 -12.00
CA LYS A 261 -3.35 13.18 -11.80
C LYS A 261 -3.20 12.62 -10.38
N ALA A 262 -2.01 12.74 -9.81
CA ALA A 262 -1.71 12.30 -8.44
C ALA A 262 -2.58 13.03 -7.38
N VAL A 263 -2.89 14.31 -7.59
CA VAL A 263 -3.78 15.08 -6.71
C VAL A 263 -5.21 14.55 -6.80
N VAL A 264 -5.70 14.25 -8.00
CA VAL A 264 -7.04 13.68 -8.18
C VAL A 264 -7.16 12.31 -7.51
N HIS A 265 -6.13 11.45 -7.64
CA HIS A 265 -6.09 10.17 -6.94
C HIS A 265 -6.08 10.35 -5.41
N ALA A 266 -5.29 11.31 -4.90
CA ALA A 266 -5.26 11.63 -3.48
C ALA A 266 -6.63 12.11 -2.95
N LEU A 267 -7.41 12.84 -3.75
CA LEU A 267 -8.79 13.22 -3.40
C LEU A 267 -9.73 12.02 -3.33
N GLN A 268 -9.57 11.05 -4.23
CA GLN A 268 -10.35 9.81 -4.24
C GLN A 268 -10.00 8.93 -3.03
N ASP A 269 -8.71 8.81 -2.71
CA ASP A 269 -8.21 8.08 -1.54
C ASP A 269 -8.61 8.75 -0.22
N ALA A 270 -8.67 10.08 -0.20
CA ALA A 270 -9.22 10.84 0.92
C ALA A 270 -10.75 10.80 1.01
N HIS A 271 -11.43 10.01 0.17
CA HIS A 271 -12.88 9.86 0.15
C HIS A 271 -13.66 11.17 -0.05
N LEU A 272 -13.08 12.12 -0.80
CA LEU A 272 -13.77 13.36 -1.19
C LEU A 272 -14.55 13.17 -2.49
N ILE A 273 -14.00 12.37 -3.40
CA ILE A 273 -14.57 12.04 -4.70
C ILE A 273 -14.60 10.53 -4.91
N ARG A 274 -15.40 10.08 -5.87
CA ARG A 274 -15.39 8.71 -6.39
C ARG A 274 -15.31 8.74 -7.91
N ALA A 275 -14.65 7.74 -8.47
CA ALA A 275 -14.64 7.51 -9.90
C ALA A 275 -15.87 6.71 -10.32
N ARG A 276 -16.29 6.94 -11.56
CA ARG A 276 -17.38 6.24 -12.24
C ARG A 276 -17.04 6.11 -13.71
N ILE A 277 -17.12 4.91 -14.25
CA ILE A 277 -17.07 4.70 -15.69
C ILE A 277 -18.46 4.98 -16.27
N GLY A 278 -18.52 5.78 -17.34
CA GLY A 278 -19.75 6.06 -18.09
C GLY A 278 -19.40 6.58 -19.48
N ASP A 279 -20.25 6.32 -20.47
CA ASP A 279 -20.08 6.82 -21.85
C ASP A 279 -18.69 6.56 -22.47
N GLY A 280 -18.07 5.42 -22.12
CA GLY A 280 -16.73 5.05 -22.61
C GLY A 280 -15.57 5.83 -21.98
N GLY A 281 -15.82 6.61 -20.91
CA GLY A 281 -14.80 7.41 -20.23
C GLY A 281 -14.86 7.34 -18.71
N LEU A 282 -13.80 7.85 -18.07
CA LEU A 282 -13.68 7.97 -16.63
C LEU A 282 -14.22 9.33 -16.16
N PHE A 283 -15.12 9.33 -15.19
CA PHE A 283 -15.69 10.52 -14.57
C PHE A 283 -15.45 10.51 -13.07
N TYR A 284 -15.25 11.68 -12.49
CA TYR A 284 -15.16 11.88 -11.05
C TYR A 284 -16.37 12.65 -10.54
N GLU A 285 -17.00 12.14 -9.51
CA GLU A 285 -18.12 12.81 -8.83
C GLU A 285 -17.83 12.93 -7.34
N ILE A 286 -18.45 13.90 -6.69
CA ILE A 286 -18.35 14.02 -5.24
C ILE A 286 -18.87 12.75 -4.59
N LEU A 287 -18.18 12.24 -3.57
CA LEU A 287 -18.49 10.92 -2.99
C LEU A 287 -19.95 10.81 -2.55
N HIS A 288 -20.50 11.90 -2.00
CA HIS A 288 -21.88 11.96 -1.57
C HIS A 288 -22.44 13.39 -1.68
N PRO A 289 -23.70 13.57 -2.13
CA PRO A 289 -24.30 14.90 -2.28
C PRO A 289 -24.36 15.73 -0.98
N ARG A 290 -24.29 15.09 0.19
CA ARG A 290 -24.24 15.75 1.52
C ARG A 290 -23.00 16.61 1.72
N LEU A 291 -21.91 16.32 1.02
CA LEU A 291 -20.65 17.06 1.11
C LEU A 291 -20.69 18.42 0.41
N ILE A 292 -21.66 18.67 -0.47
CA ILE A 292 -21.69 19.92 -1.27
C ILE A 292 -21.92 21.16 -0.42
N GLU A 293 -22.82 21.13 0.55
CA GLU A 293 -23.06 22.28 1.45
C GLU A 293 -21.77 22.62 2.25
N PRO A 294 -21.11 21.65 2.93
CA PRO A 294 -19.80 21.85 3.54
C PRO A 294 -18.73 22.39 2.58
N VAL A 295 -18.63 21.83 1.36
CA VAL A 295 -17.63 22.22 0.35
C VAL A 295 -17.85 23.66 -0.13
N ARG A 296 -19.11 24.09 -0.33
CA ARG A 296 -19.43 25.48 -0.70
C ARG A 296 -19.05 26.47 0.40
N GLN A 297 -19.15 26.05 1.66
CA GLN A 297 -18.81 26.85 2.83
C GLN A 297 -17.32 26.82 3.21
N LEU A 298 -16.47 26.14 2.43
CA LEU A 298 -15.02 26.17 2.62
C LEU A 298 -14.54 27.62 2.44
N GLY A 299 -13.93 28.15 3.52
CA GLY A 299 -13.30 29.46 3.54
C GLY A 299 -11.79 29.36 3.38
N ALA A 300 -11.14 30.50 3.15
CA ALA A 300 -9.68 30.62 3.05
C ALA A 300 -8.96 30.72 4.41
N GLY A 301 -9.67 30.42 5.51
CA GLY A 301 -9.10 30.50 6.85
C GLY A 301 -7.98 29.46 7.06
N PRO A 302 -6.99 29.74 7.92
CA PRO A 302 -5.94 28.77 8.23
C PRO A 302 -6.56 27.54 8.89
N VAL A 303 -6.38 26.38 8.26
CA VAL A 303 -6.81 25.08 8.81
C VAL A 303 -5.58 24.43 9.45
N PRO A 304 -5.64 24.04 10.73
CA PRO A 304 -4.53 23.31 11.34
C PRO A 304 -4.34 21.98 10.59
N ILE A 305 -3.15 21.81 10.00
CA ILE A 305 -2.77 20.57 9.33
C ILE A 305 -2.50 19.52 10.42
N ARG A 306 -3.49 18.69 10.72
CA ARG A 306 -3.27 17.44 11.47
C ARG A 306 -2.56 16.44 10.58
N ARG A 307 -1.25 16.45 10.65
CA ARG A 307 -0.40 15.50 9.92
C ARG A 307 -0.83 14.06 10.25
N PRO A 308 -1.05 13.19 9.25
CA PRO A 308 -1.29 11.78 9.48
C PRO A 308 -0.18 11.19 10.36
N GLY A 309 -0.53 10.21 11.20
CA GLY A 309 0.47 9.48 11.98
C GLY A 309 1.49 8.78 11.07
N SER A 310 2.66 8.45 11.62
CA SER A 310 3.79 7.87 10.86
C SER A 310 3.40 6.66 10.01
N SER A 311 2.54 5.77 10.53
CA SER A 311 2.05 4.60 9.80
C SER A 311 1.22 4.97 8.57
N ALA A 312 0.27 5.89 8.71
CA ALA A 312 -0.57 6.35 7.60
C ALA A 312 0.27 7.02 6.51
N ARG A 313 1.25 7.85 6.91
CA ARG A 313 2.15 8.50 5.96
C ARG A 313 3.11 7.52 5.28
N LEU A 314 3.61 6.51 5.99
CA LEU A 314 4.44 5.47 5.38
C LEU A 314 3.63 4.63 4.37
N HIS A 315 2.36 4.36 4.67
CA HIS A 315 1.46 3.73 3.72
C HIS A 315 1.26 4.60 2.46
N GLN A 316 1.03 5.91 2.62
CA GLN A 316 0.98 6.87 1.50
C GLN A 316 2.28 6.86 0.68
N ALA A 317 3.44 6.81 1.34
CA ALA A 317 4.74 6.75 0.67
C ALA A 317 4.89 5.50 -0.21
N ARG A 318 4.48 4.34 0.30
CA ARG A 318 4.52 3.07 -0.46
C ARG A 318 3.54 3.07 -1.63
N ARG A 319 2.35 3.64 -1.45
CA ARG A 319 1.37 3.81 -2.53
C ARG A 319 1.90 4.72 -3.63
N ALA A 320 2.44 5.88 -3.28
CA ALA A 320 3.02 6.82 -4.24
C ALA A 320 4.13 6.15 -5.09
N LEU A 321 5.01 5.35 -4.47
CA LEU A 321 6.04 4.60 -5.20
C LEU A 321 5.44 3.56 -6.16
N ALA A 322 4.42 2.83 -5.71
CA ALA A 322 3.70 1.86 -6.54
C ALA A 322 2.98 2.53 -7.72
N ASP A 323 2.46 3.74 -7.53
CA ASP A 323 1.80 4.55 -8.55
C ASP A 323 2.81 5.23 -9.51
N GLY A 324 4.11 5.05 -9.28
CA GLY A 324 5.17 5.60 -10.13
C GLY A 324 5.56 7.05 -9.81
N ASP A 325 5.23 7.55 -8.62
CA ASP A 325 5.63 8.86 -8.12
C ASP A 325 6.68 8.72 -6.98
N PRO A 326 7.95 8.44 -7.33
CA PRO A 326 9.01 8.27 -6.33
C PRO A 326 9.33 9.55 -5.55
N GLU A 327 9.06 10.72 -6.13
CA GLU A 327 9.32 12.00 -5.48
C GLU A 327 8.30 12.25 -4.35
N LEU A 328 7.02 11.99 -4.60
CA LEU A 328 6.00 12.02 -3.54
C LEU A 328 6.26 10.95 -2.48
N ALA A 329 6.65 9.75 -2.89
CA ALA A 329 7.04 8.67 -1.98
C ALA A 329 8.17 9.11 -1.03
N ARG A 330 9.23 9.71 -1.59
CA ARG A 330 10.39 10.22 -0.85
C ARG A 330 9.96 11.30 0.14
N ARG A 331 9.15 12.27 -0.27
CA ARG A 331 8.64 13.34 0.62
C ARG A 331 7.87 12.80 1.80
N HIS A 332 6.97 11.83 1.56
CA HIS A 332 6.22 11.18 2.63
C HIS A 332 7.15 10.43 3.59
N ALA A 333 8.10 9.64 3.07
CA ALA A 333 9.05 8.90 3.90
C ALA A 333 9.97 9.82 4.72
N GLU A 334 10.49 10.91 4.13
CA GLU A 334 11.28 11.91 4.87
C GLU A 334 10.48 12.64 5.94
N ALA A 335 9.19 12.91 5.68
CA ALA A 335 8.32 13.49 6.67
C ALA A 335 7.97 12.52 7.81
N VAL A 336 8.06 11.21 7.59
CA VAL A 336 8.03 10.20 8.67
C VAL A 336 9.33 10.23 9.47
N VAL A 337 10.48 10.24 8.79
CA VAL A 337 11.82 10.34 9.42
C VAL A 337 11.92 11.55 10.35
N ARG A 338 11.50 12.74 9.90
CA ARG A 338 11.48 13.97 10.72
C ARG A 338 10.53 13.92 11.92
N GLY A 339 9.57 12.98 11.91
CA GLY A 339 8.58 12.81 12.96
C GLY A 339 8.96 11.78 14.02
N TYR A 340 10.02 10.98 13.80
CA TYR A 340 10.54 10.09 14.83
C TYR A 340 11.23 10.91 15.92
N GLY A 341 10.90 10.60 17.17
CA GLY A 341 11.72 10.98 18.32
C GLY A 341 12.82 9.95 18.56
N ASP A 342 13.64 10.20 19.58
CA ASP A 342 14.79 9.34 19.93
C ASP A 342 14.39 7.91 20.35
N ASP A 343 13.11 7.67 20.66
CA ASP A 343 12.60 6.41 21.20
C ASP A 343 12.30 5.32 20.15
N ASP A 344 12.12 5.67 18.87
CA ASP A 344 11.75 4.69 17.81
C ASP A 344 12.84 4.53 16.74
N LEU A 345 14.01 4.09 17.19
CA LEU A 345 15.15 3.80 16.31
C LEU A 345 14.85 2.69 15.29
N ARG A 346 13.99 1.71 15.62
CA ARG A 346 13.61 0.64 14.68
C ARG A 346 12.75 1.18 13.54
N GLY A 347 11.74 2.00 13.84
CA GLY A 347 10.92 2.67 12.84
C GLY A 347 11.72 3.62 11.96
N LEU A 348 12.65 4.37 12.58
CA LEU A 348 13.59 5.23 11.87
C LEU A 348 14.46 4.43 10.88
N ALA A 349 15.09 3.33 11.33
CA ALA A 349 15.92 2.49 10.48
C ALA A 349 15.13 1.83 9.33
N ALA A 350 13.92 1.36 9.60
CA ALA A 350 13.03 0.78 8.59
C ALA A 350 12.60 1.82 7.54
N THR A 351 12.31 3.05 7.95
CA THR A 351 11.94 4.13 7.03
C THR A 351 13.14 4.63 6.22
N THR A 352 14.33 4.68 6.82
CA THR A 352 15.58 4.99 6.12
C THR A 352 15.96 3.89 5.11
N THR A 353 15.69 2.62 5.45
CA THR A 353 15.81 1.51 4.48
C THR A 353 14.87 1.73 3.29
N PHE A 354 13.61 2.10 3.54
CA PHE A 354 12.66 2.38 2.48
C PHE A 354 13.07 3.57 1.60
N LEU A 355 13.70 4.62 2.16
CA LEU A 355 14.31 5.70 1.37
C LEU A 355 15.42 5.19 0.44
N GLY A 356 16.22 4.22 0.90
CA GLY A 356 17.21 3.54 0.07
C GLY A 356 16.55 2.72 -1.06
N ASP A 357 15.43 2.04 -0.78
CA ASP A 357 14.67 1.31 -1.80
C ASP A 357 14.09 2.24 -2.88
N ILE A 358 13.59 3.41 -2.50
CA ILE A 358 13.11 4.43 -3.45
C ILE A 358 14.24 4.84 -4.39
N ALA A 359 15.42 5.17 -3.84
CA ALA A 359 16.58 5.57 -4.62
C ALA A 359 17.06 4.43 -5.55
N TYR A 360 17.12 3.20 -5.04
CA TYR A 360 17.49 2.01 -5.81
C TYR A 360 16.56 1.80 -7.01
N GLU A 361 15.24 1.91 -6.81
CA GLU A 361 14.26 1.75 -7.90
C GLU A 361 14.25 2.91 -8.90
N CYS A 362 14.77 4.08 -8.52
CA CYS A 362 15.00 5.20 -9.43
C CYS A 362 16.33 5.08 -10.19
N GLY A 363 17.16 4.07 -9.89
CA GLY A 363 18.49 3.91 -10.46
C GLY A 363 19.56 4.81 -9.85
N ASP A 364 19.27 5.50 -8.74
CA ASP A 364 20.24 6.30 -7.99
C ASP A 364 21.01 5.42 -7.01
N ALA A 365 22.03 4.75 -7.52
CA ALA A 365 22.88 3.83 -6.77
C ALA A 365 23.64 4.52 -5.62
N GLU A 366 24.08 5.77 -5.81
CA GLU A 366 24.84 6.52 -4.81
C GLU A 366 23.97 6.84 -3.59
N THR A 367 22.79 7.41 -3.81
CA THR A 367 21.84 7.72 -2.73
C THR A 367 21.34 6.44 -2.07
N ALA A 368 21.06 5.38 -2.83
CA ALA A 368 20.62 4.10 -2.26
C ALA A 368 21.66 3.53 -1.28
N VAL A 369 22.94 3.52 -1.70
CA VAL A 369 24.05 3.04 -0.86
C VAL A 369 24.22 3.92 0.38
N ALA A 370 24.13 5.25 0.25
CA ALA A 370 24.20 6.16 1.39
C ALA A 370 23.08 5.88 2.40
N ARG A 371 21.83 5.80 1.95
CA ARG A 371 20.67 5.54 2.82
C ARG A 371 20.74 4.16 3.47
N TYR A 372 21.19 3.12 2.76
CA TYR A 372 21.37 1.81 3.37
C TYR A 372 22.48 1.79 4.43
N ARG A 373 23.56 2.58 4.27
CA ARG A 373 24.59 2.73 5.32
C ARG A 373 24.04 3.43 6.55
N ASP A 374 23.27 4.50 6.36
CA ASP A 374 22.61 5.21 7.46
C ASP A 374 21.67 4.27 8.23
N ALA A 375 20.83 3.51 7.51
CA ALA A 375 19.96 2.52 8.12
C ALA A 375 20.74 1.42 8.87
N ALA A 376 21.87 0.96 8.31
CA ALA A 376 22.70 -0.06 8.94
C ALA A 376 23.30 0.45 10.25
N ALA A 377 23.79 1.69 10.28
CA ALA A 377 24.30 2.31 11.49
C ALA A 377 23.24 2.42 12.60
N ILE A 378 21.98 2.73 12.24
CA ILE A 378 20.88 2.78 13.21
C ILE A 378 20.53 1.37 13.71
N PHE A 379 20.46 0.36 12.83
CA PHE A 379 20.21 -1.02 13.26
C PHE A 379 21.35 -1.62 14.10
N GLU A 380 22.60 -1.19 13.89
CA GLU A 380 23.72 -1.54 14.78
C GLU A 380 23.51 -1.00 16.20
N ALA A 381 22.90 0.19 16.34
CA ALA A 381 22.55 0.75 17.65
C ALA A 381 21.38 0.01 18.35
N VAL A 382 20.50 -0.68 17.60
CA VAL A 382 19.37 -1.48 18.13
C VAL A 382 19.65 -3.00 18.08
N PRO A 383 20.91 -3.38 18.31
CA PRO A 383 21.58 -4.65 17.93
C PRO A 383 20.84 -5.61 16.97
N ASP A 384 20.34 -5.13 15.83
CA ASP A 384 19.65 -5.97 14.83
C ASP A 384 20.63 -6.46 13.75
N ASN A 385 21.44 -7.46 14.12
CA ASN A 385 22.48 -7.99 13.23
C ASN A 385 21.95 -8.56 11.91
N ALA A 386 20.71 -9.08 11.92
CA ALA A 386 20.08 -9.61 10.71
C ALA A 386 19.75 -8.48 9.74
N ALA A 387 19.11 -7.41 10.21
CA ALA A 387 18.81 -6.24 9.38
C ALA A 387 20.09 -5.63 8.78
N VAL A 388 21.16 -5.50 9.58
CA VAL A 388 22.47 -5.02 9.12
C VAL A 388 23.03 -5.95 8.03
N GLY A 389 22.98 -7.26 8.23
CA GLY A 389 23.44 -8.25 7.24
C GLY A 389 22.73 -8.09 5.89
N TRP A 390 21.41 -7.87 5.89
CA TRP A 390 20.65 -7.64 4.67
C TRP A 390 20.98 -6.30 4.00
N LEU A 391 21.13 -5.22 4.76
CA LEU A 391 21.53 -3.92 4.23
C LEU A 391 22.91 -3.98 3.56
N LEU A 392 23.88 -4.64 4.19
CA LEU A 392 25.20 -4.89 3.62
C LEU A 392 25.14 -5.75 2.35
N THR A 393 24.20 -6.70 2.30
CA THR A 393 23.95 -7.51 1.09
C THR A 393 23.44 -6.64 -0.06
N GLY A 394 22.47 -5.76 0.22
CA GLY A 394 21.93 -4.81 -0.77
C GLY A 394 23.01 -3.85 -1.30
N ILE A 395 23.80 -3.25 -0.40
CA ILE A 395 24.93 -2.39 -0.77
C ILE A 395 25.93 -3.17 -1.64
N GLY A 396 26.29 -4.39 -1.23
CA GLY A 396 27.24 -5.21 -1.97
C GLY A 396 26.77 -5.58 -3.37
N ARG A 397 25.47 -5.81 -3.56
CA ARG A 397 24.89 -6.07 -4.89
C ARG A 397 24.84 -4.83 -5.76
N ILE A 398 24.52 -3.66 -5.21
CA ILE A 398 24.54 -2.39 -5.95
C ILE A 398 25.96 -2.09 -6.45
N LEU A 399 26.96 -2.21 -5.58
CA LEU A 399 28.36 -1.90 -5.90
C LEU A 399 29.02 -2.93 -6.82
N LEU A 400 28.36 -4.05 -7.11
CA LEU A 400 28.95 -5.18 -7.82
C LEU A 400 29.51 -4.76 -9.20
N ALA A 401 28.77 -3.94 -9.94
CA ALA A 401 29.16 -3.50 -11.27
C ALA A 401 30.31 -2.47 -11.25
N ASP A 402 30.31 -1.53 -10.30
CA ASP A 402 31.21 -0.38 -10.30
C ASP A 402 32.49 -0.60 -9.48
N ASP A 403 32.37 -1.25 -8.31
CA ASP A 403 33.50 -1.57 -7.43
C ASP A 403 33.35 -2.98 -6.84
N PRO A 404 33.74 -4.02 -7.61
CA PRO A 404 33.74 -5.41 -7.15
C PRO A 404 34.55 -5.62 -5.86
N GLY A 405 35.57 -4.79 -5.61
CA GLY A 405 36.39 -4.85 -4.40
C GLY A 405 35.62 -4.45 -3.16
N GLN A 406 34.89 -3.33 -3.21
CA GLN A 406 33.96 -2.93 -2.16
C GLN A 406 32.82 -3.93 -2.03
N ALA A 407 32.23 -4.40 -3.12
CA ALA A 407 31.17 -5.41 -3.11
C ALA A 407 31.58 -6.64 -2.31
N VAL A 408 32.78 -7.19 -2.55
CA VAL A 408 33.34 -8.31 -1.78
C VAL A 408 33.48 -7.96 -0.29
N ARG A 409 33.90 -6.74 0.08
CA ARG A 409 34.02 -6.35 1.49
C ARG A 409 32.65 -6.33 2.18
N GLN A 410 31.65 -5.72 1.56
CA GLN A 410 30.29 -5.62 2.12
C GLN A 410 29.65 -7.00 2.24
N LEU A 411 29.76 -7.84 1.20
CA LEU A 411 29.18 -9.18 1.20
C LEU A 411 29.88 -10.15 2.17
N ARG A 412 31.18 -9.99 2.40
CA ARG A 412 31.87 -10.72 3.48
C ARG A 412 31.38 -10.31 4.87
N ALA A 413 31.19 -9.01 5.09
CA ALA A 413 30.65 -8.50 6.35
C ALA A 413 29.20 -8.97 6.58
N ALA A 414 28.40 -9.07 5.52
CA ALA A 414 27.07 -9.66 5.55
C ALA A 414 27.10 -11.16 5.86
N ALA A 415 27.94 -11.93 5.16
CA ALA A 415 28.11 -13.37 5.37
C ALA A 415 28.60 -13.71 6.79
N GLY A 416 29.42 -12.84 7.41
CA GLY A 416 29.83 -13.01 8.80
C GLY A 416 28.68 -12.86 9.81
N ARG A 417 27.67 -12.03 9.49
CA ARG A 417 26.47 -11.84 10.34
C ARG A 417 25.39 -12.90 10.06
N LEU A 418 25.29 -13.36 8.81
CA LEU A 418 24.29 -14.31 8.33
C LEU A 418 24.97 -15.49 7.61
N PRO A 419 25.70 -16.36 8.33
CA PRO A 419 26.54 -17.40 7.72
C PRO A 419 25.77 -18.53 7.02
N HIS A 420 24.50 -18.72 7.39
CA HIS A 420 23.64 -19.77 6.84
C HIS A 420 22.80 -19.33 5.63
N GLU A 421 22.83 -18.05 5.27
CA GLU A 421 22.05 -17.52 4.16
C GLU A 421 22.76 -17.75 2.82
N LEU A 422 22.27 -18.73 2.06
CA LEU A 422 22.87 -19.15 0.78
C LEU A 422 22.82 -18.04 -0.29
N SER A 423 21.80 -17.18 -0.24
CA SER A 423 21.66 -16.05 -1.17
C SER A 423 22.78 -15.01 -1.02
N ILE A 424 23.29 -14.82 0.22
CA ILE A 424 24.44 -13.96 0.51
C ILE A 424 25.73 -14.62 0.05
N GLN A 425 25.90 -15.92 0.31
CA GLN A 425 27.08 -16.67 -0.16
C GLN A 425 27.16 -16.65 -1.69
N THR A 426 26.04 -16.82 -2.36
CA THR A 426 25.99 -16.81 -3.84
C THR A 426 26.32 -15.43 -4.39
N ALA A 427 25.80 -14.36 -3.78
CA ALA A 427 26.17 -12.98 -4.12
C ALA A 427 27.66 -12.71 -3.89
N LEU A 428 28.23 -13.19 -2.77
CA LEU A 428 29.66 -13.09 -2.46
C LEU A 428 30.51 -13.84 -3.51
N GLY A 429 30.11 -15.03 -3.91
CA GLY A 429 30.76 -15.80 -4.98
C GLY A 429 30.81 -15.01 -6.30
N ARG A 430 29.69 -14.38 -6.69
CA ARG A 430 29.63 -13.52 -7.89
C ARG A 430 30.56 -12.31 -7.78
N ALA A 431 30.57 -11.63 -6.63
CA ALA A 431 31.47 -10.51 -6.38
C ALA A 431 32.94 -10.92 -6.45
N LEU A 432 33.28 -12.10 -5.91
CA LEU A 432 34.64 -12.65 -6.00
C LEU A 432 35.03 -12.97 -7.45
N CYS A 433 34.12 -13.49 -8.27
CA CYS A 433 34.37 -13.70 -9.70
C CYS A 433 34.69 -12.38 -10.41
N GLN A 434 33.84 -11.37 -10.24
CA GLN A 434 34.02 -10.06 -10.90
C GLN A 434 35.28 -9.33 -10.41
N ALA A 435 35.68 -9.54 -9.16
CA ALA A 435 36.96 -9.06 -8.64
C ALA A 435 38.18 -9.89 -9.07
N GLY A 436 38.04 -10.86 -9.99
CA GLY A 436 39.11 -11.72 -10.50
C GLY A 436 39.61 -12.80 -9.52
N ARG A 437 38.91 -13.02 -8.40
CA ARG A 437 39.29 -13.98 -7.35
C ARG A 437 38.67 -15.36 -7.58
N THR A 438 38.89 -15.93 -8.76
CA THR A 438 38.22 -17.13 -9.27
C THR A 438 38.33 -18.37 -8.37
N ARG A 439 39.49 -18.60 -7.73
CA ARG A 439 39.66 -19.74 -6.80
C ARG A 439 38.75 -19.63 -5.58
N ALA A 440 38.66 -18.44 -4.99
CA ALA A 440 37.81 -18.19 -3.84
C ALA A 440 36.32 -18.28 -4.23
N ALA A 441 35.96 -17.74 -5.39
CA ALA A 441 34.60 -17.83 -5.90
C ALA A 441 34.16 -19.29 -6.12
N ARG A 442 35.02 -20.13 -6.71
CA ARG A 442 34.74 -21.56 -6.90
C ARG A 442 34.47 -22.28 -5.58
N ALA A 443 35.30 -22.05 -4.56
CA ALA A 443 35.10 -22.65 -3.24
C ALA A 443 33.75 -22.25 -2.61
N VAL A 444 33.36 -20.97 -2.74
CA VAL A 444 32.06 -20.49 -2.25
C VAL A 444 30.90 -21.15 -2.99
N PHE A 445 30.95 -21.25 -4.32
CA PHE A 445 29.89 -21.92 -5.08
C PHE A 445 29.82 -23.43 -4.82
N GLU A 446 30.94 -24.09 -4.56
CA GLU A 446 30.96 -25.51 -4.16
C GLU A 446 30.30 -25.73 -2.80
N ASP A 447 30.55 -24.87 -1.80
CA ASP A 447 29.84 -24.93 -0.50
C ASP A 447 28.33 -24.68 -0.67
N VAL A 448 27.94 -23.69 -1.46
CA VAL A 448 26.51 -23.42 -1.74
C VAL A 448 25.84 -24.63 -2.40
N LEU A 449 26.46 -25.20 -3.44
CA LEU A 449 25.91 -26.38 -4.14
C LEU A 449 25.93 -27.65 -3.28
N GLY A 450 26.85 -27.75 -2.32
CA GLY A 450 26.86 -28.82 -1.33
C GLY A 450 25.65 -28.77 -0.38
N ARG A 451 25.14 -27.58 -0.09
CA ARG A 451 23.97 -27.36 0.77
C ARG A 451 22.65 -27.34 -0.01
N ASP A 452 22.66 -26.80 -1.21
CA ASP A 452 21.53 -26.77 -2.14
C ASP A 452 22.00 -27.05 -3.58
N GLY A 453 21.91 -28.33 -3.97
CA GLY A 453 22.31 -28.77 -5.30
C GLY A 453 21.43 -28.21 -6.44
N ALA A 454 20.27 -27.64 -6.12
CA ALA A 454 19.37 -27.03 -7.09
C ALA A 454 19.54 -25.50 -7.18
N ASN A 455 20.49 -24.91 -6.45
CA ASN A 455 20.70 -23.46 -6.44
C ASN A 455 21.06 -22.94 -7.85
N ARG A 456 20.09 -22.32 -8.51
CA ARG A 456 20.19 -21.92 -9.91
C ARG A 456 21.32 -20.93 -10.16
N GLU A 457 21.49 -19.96 -9.27
CA GLU A 457 22.53 -18.95 -9.41
C GLU A 457 23.93 -19.54 -9.28
N ALA A 458 24.16 -20.41 -8.31
CA ALA A 458 25.44 -21.09 -8.14
C ALA A 458 25.74 -22.05 -9.31
N LEU A 459 24.73 -22.73 -9.86
CA LEU A 459 24.87 -23.57 -11.06
C LEU A 459 25.27 -22.76 -12.30
N ILE A 460 24.63 -21.61 -12.54
CA ILE A 460 24.97 -20.71 -13.65
C ILE A 460 26.40 -20.21 -13.49
N ALA A 461 26.76 -19.74 -12.29
CA ALA A 461 28.09 -19.21 -12.03
C ALA A 461 29.18 -20.30 -12.17
N LYS A 462 28.92 -21.53 -11.72
CA LYS A 462 29.83 -22.66 -11.90
C LYS A 462 30.06 -22.97 -13.38
N ARG A 463 29.01 -22.97 -14.21
CA ARG A 463 29.13 -23.18 -15.68
C ARG A 463 29.98 -22.08 -16.33
N ALA A 464 29.76 -20.82 -15.96
CA ALA A 464 30.55 -19.71 -16.45
C ALA A 464 32.05 -19.84 -16.08
N LEU A 465 32.35 -20.27 -14.85
CA LEU A 465 33.72 -20.49 -14.38
C LEU A 465 34.42 -21.70 -15.02
N SER A 466 33.67 -22.69 -15.49
CA SER A 466 34.20 -23.86 -16.20
C SER A 466 34.45 -23.61 -17.69
N GLY A 467 33.76 -22.64 -18.31
CA GLY A 467 33.95 -22.29 -19.72
C GLY A 467 35.07 -21.28 -19.99
N ILE A 468 35.71 -20.74 -18.95
CA ILE A 468 36.85 -19.79 -19.03
C ILE A 468 38.20 -20.52 -18.87
N ALA A 469 38.18 -21.85 -18.68
CA ALA A 469 39.37 -22.66 -18.42
C ALA A 469 40.03 -23.19 -19.71
#